data_AF-A0A962UMB7-F1
#
_entry.id   AF-A0A962UMB7-F1
#
_cell.length_a   1.000
_cell.length_b   1.000
_cell.length_c   1.000
_cell.angle_alpha   90.00
_cell.angle_beta   90.00
_cell.angle_gamma   90.00
#
_symmetry.space_group_name_H-M   'P 1'
#
loop_
_entity.id
_entity.type
_entity.pdbx_description
1 polymer ?
#
loop_
_entity_poly.entity_id
_entity_poly.type
_entity_poly.pdbx_seq_one_letter_code
_entity_poly.pdbx_strand_id
1 'polypeptide(L)'
;RVRLAAGLDEHGHLDAAAQQRALESLSRFNQRLRVVAPEHVRAVGTNTLRKAHGESGFLAQAEAALGHPIAIISGQEEARLVYKGVCHDLQDAGARRLVVDIGGGSTEVIVGEGEHILRADSLFMGCVGYTLRFFPDGQLSDAAFDRATVAARLELGAVKRLYRSLGWVNAYGSSGTINAVQTVLQANGWCDHCVTTEGL
;
A
#
# COMPACT_ATOMS: atom_id res chain seq x y z
N ARG A 1 6.19 -14.43 3.56
CA ARG A 1 5.44 -13.24 3.10
C ARG A 1 4.43 -13.68 2.05
N VAL A 2 3.20 -13.15 2.02
CA VAL A 2 2.12 -13.66 1.13
C VAL A 2 2.33 -13.26 -0.34
N ARG A 3 2.67 -11.99 -0.61
CA ARG A 3 2.86 -11.42 -1.97
C ARG A 3 1.70 -11.76 -2.92
N LEU A 4 0.47 -11.47 -2.49
CA LEU A 4 -0.74 -11.83 -3.25
C LEU A 4 -0.75 -11.21 -4.66
N ALA A 5 -0.34 -9.94 -4.78
CA ALA A 5 -0.28 -9.22 -6.04
C ALA A 5 0.64 -9.87 -7.09
N ALA A 6 1.60 -10.71 -6.67
CA ALA A 6 2.52 -11.36 -7.59
C ALA A 6 1.91 -12.56 -8.32
N GLY A 7 0.81 -13.12 -7.79
CA GLY A 7 0.09 -14.21 -8.41
C GLY A 7 -1.17 -13.78 -9.14
N LEU A 8 -1.37 -12.48 -9.32
CA LEU A 8 -2.51 -11.94 -10.06
C LEU A 8 -2.11 -11.76 -11.52
N ASP A 9 -2.82 -12.41 -12.43
CA ASP A 9 -2.62 -12.25 -13.87
C ASP A 9 -3.33 -11.01 -14.45
N GLU A 10 -3.15 -10.76 -15.75
CA GLU A 10 -3.76 -9.63 -16.46
C GLU A 10 -5.30 -9.74 -16.58
N HIS A 11 -5.84 -10.94 -16.40
CA HIS A 11 -7.28 -11.22 -16.40
C HIS A 11 -7.89 -11.15 -14.99
N GLY A 12 -7.08 -10.87 -13.96
CA GLY A 12 -7.50 -10.82 -12.57
C GLY A 12 -7.68 -12.19 -11.92
N HIS A 13 -7.09 -13.26 -12.44
CA HIS A 13 -7.06 -14.55 -11.76
C HIS A 13 -5.88 -14.64 -10.80
N LEU A 14 -6.13 -15.18 -9.62
CA LEU A 14 -5.09 -15.49 -8.65
C LEU A 14 -4.60 -16.92 -8.85
N ASP A 15 -3.29 -17.12 -9.02
CA ASP A 15 -2.70 -18.44 -9.12
C ASP A 15 -2.88 -19.24 -7.81
N ALA A 16 -2.92 -20.57 -7.94
CA ALA A 16 -3.17 -21.47 -6.82
C ALA A 16 -2.11 -21.35 -5.70
N ALA A 17 -0.85 -21.06 -6.05
CA ALA A 17 0.23 -20.92 -5.07
C ALA A 17 0.06 -19.65 -4.22
N ALA A 18 -0.38 -18.54 -4.82
CA ALA A 18 -0.70 -17.29 -4.15
C ALA A 18 -1.93 -17.43 -3.26
N GLN A 19 -2.97 -18.11 -3.73
CA GLN A 19 -4.14 -18.46 -2.93
C GLN A 19 -3.72 -19.28 -1.70
N GLN A 20 -2.95 -20.36 -1.88
CA GLN A 20 -2.48 -21.22 -0.80
C GLN A 20 -1.69 -20.44 0.26
N ARG A 21 -0.71 -19.62 -0.15
CA ARG A 21 0.06 -18.78 0.78
C ARG A 21 -0.83 -17.81 1.57
N ALA A 22 -1.89 -17.29 0.95
CA ALA A 22 -2.83 -16.39 1.61
C ALA A 22 -3.71 -17.14 2.62
N LEU A 23 -4.30 -18.28 2.24
CA LEU A 23 -5.15 -19.10 3.11
C LEU A 23 -4.39 -19.61 4.33
N GLU A 24 -3.15 -20.06 4.17
CA GLU A 24 -2.29 -20.44 5.29
C GLU A 24 -2.01 -19.27 6.23
N SER A 25 -1.81 -18.06 5.68
CA SER A 25 -1.59 -16.87 6.49
C SER A 25 -2.84 -16.45 7.26
N LEU A 26 -4.01 -16.52 6.63
CA LEU A 26 -5.30 -16.21 7.26
C LEU A 26 -5.64 -17.23 8.34
N SER A 27 -5.36 -18.51 8.11
CA SER A 27 -5.52 -19.58 9.11
C SER A 27 -4.67 -19.33 10.36
N ARG A 28 -3.42 -18.84 10.18
CA ARG A 28 -2.57 -18.41 11.31
C ARG A 28 -3.11 -17.18 12.03
N PHE A 29 -3.75 -16.24 11.33
CA PHE A 29 -4.42 -15.11 11.96
C PHE A 29 -5.66 -15.54 12.74
N ASN A 30 -6.50 -16.42 12.19
CA ASN A 30 -7.65 -17.00 12.87
C ASN A 30 -7.25 -17.59 14.23
N GLN A 31 -6.17 -18.38 14.28
CA GLN A 31 -5.65 -18.93 15.56
C GLN A 31 -5.41 -17.85 16.63
N ARG A 32 -4.96 -16.65 16.24
CA ARG A 32 -4.71 -15.52 17.15
C ARG A 32 -5.98 -14.71 17.44
N LEU A 33 -6.91 -14.64 16.49
CA LEU A 33 -8.15 -13.87 16.61
C LEU A 33 -9.24 -14.60 17.41
N ARG A 34 -9.09 -15.90 17.70
CA ARG A 34 -10.05 -16.69 18.50
C ARG A 34 -10.40 -16.10 19.86
N VAL A 35 -9.50 -15.32 20.46
CA VAL A 35 -9.71 -14.65 21.76
C VAL A 35 -10.32 -13.25 21.64
N VAL A 36 -10.52 -12.76 20.40
CA VAL A 36 -11.05 -11.44 20.11
C VAL A 36 -12.52 -11.58 19.71
N ALA A 37 -13.39 -10.78 20.34
CA ALA A 37 -14.81 -10.78 19.99
C ALA A 37 -14.99 -10.37 18.51
N PRO A 38 -15.85 -11.05 17.72
CA PRO A 38 -16.00 -10.77 16.29
C PRO A 38 -16.29 -9.31 15.93
N GLU A 39 -17.05 -8.60 16.75
CA GLU A 39 -17.39 -7.18 16.61
C GLU A 39 -16.17 -6.24 16.73
N HIS A 40 -15.06 -6.72 17.30
CA HIS A 40 -13.80 -6.00 17.41
C HIS A 40 -12.81 -6.34 16.29
N VAL A 41 -13.21 -7.17 15.31
CA VAL A 41 -12.38 -7.55 14.17
C VAL A 41 -12.96 -6.94 12.88
N ARG A 42 -12.16 -6.08 12.23
CA ARG A 42 -12.45 -5.59 10.89
C ARG A 42 -11.33 -6.02 9.95
N ALA A 43 -11.62 -6.97 9.07
CA ALA A 43 -10.70 -7.38 8.00
C ALA A 43 -11.07 -6.67 6.69
N VAL A 44 -10.05 -6.15 6.01
CA VAL A 44 -10.23 -5.43 4.74
C VAL A 44 -9.34 -6.00 3.65
N GLY A 45 -9.89 -6.05 2.43
CA GLY A 45 -9.18 -6.42 1.22
C GLY A 45 -8.95 -5.20 0.33
N THR A 46 -7.74 -5.04 -0.18
CA THR A 46 -7.35 -3.84 -0.94
C THR A 46 -7.03 -4.15 -2.40
N ASN A 47 -6.02 -3.50 -3.01
CA ASN A 47 -5.77 -3.47 -4.45
C ASN A 47 -5.89 -4.83 -5.15
N THR A 48 -5.21 -5.86 -4.64
CA THR A 48 -5.20 -7.17 -5.29
C THR A 48 -6.56 -7.86 -5.24
N LEU A 49 -7.28 -7.77 -4.12
CA LEU A 49 -8.63 -8.33 -4.01
C LEU A 49 -9.67 -7.53 -4.80
N ARG A 50 -9.47 -6.22 -4.98
CA ARG A 50 -10.30 -5.40 -5.89
C ARG A 50 -10.16 -5.84 -7.34
N LYS A 51 -8.94 -6.18 -7.76
CA LYS A 51 -8.61 -6.58 -9.14
C LYS A 51 -8.86 -8.05 -9.42
N ALA A 52 -8.96 -8.88 -8.38
CA ALA A 52 -9.27 -10.29 -8.55
C ALA A 52 -10.71 -10.42 -9.09
N HIS A 53 -10.85 -10.80 -10.36
CA HIS A 53 -12.15 -11.00 -10.98
C HIS A 53 -12.74 -12.34 -10.53
N GLY A 54 -14.02 -12.29 -10.14
CA GLY A 54 -14.69 -13.41 -9.50
C GLY A 54 -15.01 -14.55 -10.47
N GLU A 55 -14.18 -15.60 -10.46
CA GLU A 55 -14.57 -16.96 -10.87
C GLU A 55 -14.12 -18.06 -9.88
N SER A 56 -13.36 -17.74 -8.84
CA SER A 56 -12.93 -18.73 -7.85
C SER A 56 -13.40 -18.30 -6.48
N GLY A 57 -14.00 -19.22 -5.71
CA GLY A 57 -14.45 -19.00 -4.33
C GLY A 57 -13.35 -18.62 -3.34
N PHE A 58 -12.25 -18.02 -3.78
CA PHE A 58 -11.12 -17.60 -2.98
C PHE A 58 -11.52 -16.62 -1.87
N LEU A 59 -12.41 -15.64 -2.12
CA LEU A 59 -12.86 -14.74 -1.05
C LEU A 59 -13.60 -15.54 0.04
N ALA A 60 -14.51 -16.44 -0.34
CA ALA A 60 -15.21 -17.29 0.61
C ALA A 60 -14.26 -18.24 1.36
N GLN A 61 -13.26 -18.81 0.68
CA GLN A 61 -12.21 -19.61 1.31
C GLN A 61 -11.34 -18.76 2.26
N ALA A 62 -11.05 -17.52 1.90
CA ALA A 62 -10.27 -16.59 2.71
C ALA A 62 -11.04 -16.18 3.97
N GLU A 63 -12.33 -15.87 3.85
CA GLU A 63 -13.21 -15.60 4.98
C GLU A 63 -13.34 -16.81 5.90
N ALA A 64 -13.50 -18.01 5.33
CA ALA A 64 -13.53 -19.26 6.10
C ALA A 64 -12.21 -19.54 6.83
N ALA A 65 -11.08 -19.31 6.16
CA ALA A 65 -9.75 -19.47 6.76
C ALA A 65 -9.52 -18.45 7.88
N LEU A 66 -9.96 -17.20 7.70
CA LEU A 66 -9.82 -16.12 8.67
C LEU A 66 -10.79 -16.26 9.85
N GLY A 67 -11.98 -16.82 9.62
CA GLY A 67 -13.09 -16.85 10.59
C GLY A 67 -13.88 -15.54 10.68
N HIS A 68 -13.63 -14.58 9.79
CA HIS A 68 -14.27 -13.26 9.77
C HIS A 68 -14.53 -12.81 8.33
N PRO A 69 -15.58 -12.00 8.08
CA PRO A 69 -15.83 -11.43 6.77
C PRO A 69 -14.70 -10.48 6.35
N ILE A 70 -14.41 -10.43 5.05
CA ILE A 70 -13.37 -9.57 4.48
C ILE A 70 -14.04 -8.52 3.59
N ALA A 71 -14.08 -7.29 4.07
CA ALA A 71 -14.63 -6.18 3.29
C ALA A 71 -13.63 -5.70 2.23
N ILE A 72 -13.94 -5.90 0.96
CA ILE A 72 -13.17 -5.29 -0.13
C ILE A 72 -13.48 -3.79 -0.15
N ILE A 73 -12.46 -2.96 0.10
CA ILE A 73 -12.60 -1.50 0.17
C ILE A 73 -12.06 -0.83 -1.09
N SER A 74 -12.64 0.31 -1.46
CA SER A 74 -12.13 1.14 -2.55
C SER A 74 -10.74 1.70 -2.24
N GLY A 75 -10.00 2.11 -3.25
CA GLY A 75 -8.71 2.79 -3.04
C GLY A 75 -8.86 4.10 -2.25
N GLN A 76 -9.99 4.80 -2.39
CA GLN A 76 -10.28 6.01 -1.60
C GLN A 76 -10.50 5.69 -0.13
N GLU A 77 -11.22 4.62 0.19
CA GLU A 77 -11.42 4.19 1.59
C GLU A 77 -10.12 3.66 2.21
N GLU A 78 -9.28 2.98 1.42
CA GLU A 78 -7.92 2.58 1.82
C GLU A 78 -7.08 3.82 2.18
N ALA A 79 -7.00 4.80 1.28
CA ALA A 79 -6.30 6.06 1.51
C ALA A 79 -6.82 6.79 2.76
N ARG A 80 -8.15 6.80 2.97
CA ARG A 80 -8.78 7.41 4.15
C ARG A 80 -8.36 6.71 5.44
N LEU A 81 -8.32 5.38 5.45
CA LEU A 81 -7.91 4.59 6.62
C LEU A 81 -6.41 4.72 6.90
N VAL A 82 -5.57 4.74 5.85
CA VAL A 82 -4.13 5.02 5.95
C VAL A 82 -3.90 6.38 6.61
N TYR A 83 -4.56 7.43 6.12
CA TYR A 83 -4.44 8.77 6.70
C TYR A 83 -4.83 8.79 8.17
N LYS A 84 -5.97 8.18 8.52
CA LYS A 84 -6.40 8.08 9.93
C LYS A 84 -5.38 7.36 10.80
N GLY A 85 -4.80 6.27 10.31
CA GLY A 85 -3.76 5.53 11.04
C GLY A 85 -2.49 6.36 11.26
N VAL A 86 -2.01 7.05 10.22
CA VAL A 86 -0.83 7.92 10.33
C VAL A 86 -1.10 9.12 11.23
N CYS A 87 -2.29 9.69 11.19
CA CYS A 87 -2.62 10.89 11.95
C CYS A 87 -2.90 10.64 13.43
N HIS A 88 -3.29 9.42 13.81
CA HIS A 88 -3.62 9.07 15.19
C HIS A 88 -2.51 9.41 16.19
N ASP A 89 -1.24 9.26 15.78
CA ASP A 89 -0.08 9.48 16.65
C ASP A 89 0.56 10.88 16.47
N LEU A 90 0.01 11.73 15.60
CA LEU A 90 0.57 13.05 15.28
C LEU A 90 -0.09 14.16 16.09
N GLN A 91 0.70 14.84 16.92
CA GLN A 91 0.23 15.87 17.85
C GLN A 91 -0.15 17.22 17.20
N ASP A 92 0.23 17.45 15.95
CA ASP A 92 0.04 18.75 15.28
C ASP A 92 -1.28 18.80 14.49
N ALA A 93 -2.37 19.11 15.19
CA ALA A 93 -3.72 19.16 14.62
C ALA A 93 -3.93 20.26 13.56
N GLY A 94 -3.08 21.30 13.52
CA GLY A 94 -3.28 22.48 12.65
C GLY A 94 -2.46 22.46 11.36
N ALA A 95 -1.37 21.69 11.30
CA ALA A 95 -0.53 21.65 10.11
C ALA A 95 -1.13 20.78 9.00
N ARG A 96 -1.23 21.36 7.79
CA ARG A 96 -1.52 20.61 6.57
C ARG A 96 -0.38 19.65 6.27
N ARG A 97 -0.72 18.38 6.04
CA ARG A 97 0.25 17.30 5.85
C ARG A 97 -0.04 16.48 4.61
N LEU A 98 1.02 16.03 3.96
CA LEU A 98 1.00 15.01 2.92
C LEU A 98 1.29 13.65 3.56
N VAL A 99 0.50 12.64 3.23
CA VAL A 99 0.76 11.23 3.59
C VAL A 99 0.90 10.44 2.29
N VAL A 100 1.95 9.63 2.19
CA VAL A 100 2.21 8.73 1.07
C VAL A 100 2.42 7.31 1.59
N ASP A 101 1.64 6.36 1.08
CA ASP A 101 1.78 4.94 1.39
C ASP A 101 2.09 4.18 0.11
N ILE A 102 3.28 3.56 0.02
CA ILE A 102 3.68 2.77 -1.15
C ILE A 102 3.50 1.29 -0.84
N GLY A 103 2.34 0.77 -1.26
CA GLY A 103 1.98 -0.64 -1.13
C GLY A 103 2.54 -1.53 -2.25
N GLY A 104 2.07 -2.78 -2.27
CA GLY A 104 2.48 -3.77 -3.27
C GLY A 104 1.84 -3.54 -4.65
N GLY A 105 0.57 -3.10 -4.69
CA GLY A 105 -0.21 -2.95 -5.92
C GLY A 105 -0.79 -1.56 -6.17
N SER A 106 -0.81 -0.69 -5.14
CA SER A 106 -1.18 0.72 -5.24
C SER A 106 -0.30 1.59 -4.36
N THR A 107 -0.38 2.90 -4.60
CA THR A 107 0.19 3.94 -3.76
C THR A 107 -0.92 4.90 -3.40
N GLU A 108 -1.13 5.11 -2.10
CA GLU A 108 -2.09 6.09 -1.62
C GLU A 108 -1.38 7.43 -1.37
N VAL A 109 -1.99 8.51 -1.83
CA VAL A 109 -1.52 9.89 -1.64
C VAL A 109 -2.66 10.66 -1.00
N ILE A 110 -2.39 11.33 0.12
CA ILE A 110 -3.41 12.03 0.89
C ILE A 110 -2.88 13.38 1.35
N VAL A 111 -3.68 14.44 1.21
CA VAL A 111 -3.45 15.73 1.88
C VAL A 111 -4.60 15.97 2.86
N GLY A 112 -4.27 16.34 4.09
CA GLY A 112 -5.26 16.69 5.10
C GLY A 112 -4.71 17.62 6.17
N GLU A 113 -5.59 18.05 7.06
CA GLU A 113 -5.33 18.96 8.17
C GLU A 113 -6.06 18.43 9.41
N GLY A 114 -5.32 18.07 10.46
CA GLY A 114 -5.87 17.34 11.60
C GLY A 114 -6.51 16.01 11.17
N GLU A 115 -7.78 15.81 11.53
CA GLU A 115 -8.60 14.66 11.09
C GLU A 115 -9.27 14.89 9.72
N HIS A 116 -9.21 16.11 9.18
CA HIS A 116 -9.92 16.50 7.97
C HIS A 116 -9.09 16.21 6.71
N ILE A 117 -9.55 15.26 5.90
CA ILE A 117 -8.94 14.95 4.61
C ILE A 117 -9.40 15.96 3.56
N LEU A 118 -8.45 16.67 2.95
CA LEU A 118 -8.71 17.59 1.83
C LEU A 118 -8.74 16.85 0.49
N ARG A 119 -7.89 15.84 0.34
CA ARG A 119 -7.83 14.99 -0.84
C ARG A 119 -7.22 13.64 -0.50
N ALA A 120 -7.76 12.57 -1.06
CA ALA A 120 -7.21 11.22 -0.97
C ALA A 120 -7.35 10.52 -2.33
N ASP A 121 -6.24 10.01 -2.85
CA ASP A 121 -6.20 9.24 -4.09
C ASP A 121 -5.42 7.94 -3.88
N SER A 122 -5.80 6.92 -4.64
CA SER A 122 -5.07 5.65 -4.73
C SER A 122 -4.66 5.47 -6.19
N LEU A 123 -3.36 5.41 -6.43
CA LEU A 123 -2.73 5.33 -7.75
C LEU A 123 -2.31 3.89 -8.03
N PHE A 124 -2.37 3.48 -9.30
CA PHE A 124 -2.06 2.10 -9.70
C PHE A 124 -0.55 1.87 -9.88
N MET A 125 0.23 2.21 -8.86
CA MET A 125 1.67 1.98 -8.79
C MET A 125 2.06 1.40 -7.44
N GLY A 126 2.76 0.27 -7.42
CA GLY A 126 3.18 -0.38 -6.19
C GLY A 126 4.39 -1.27 -6.43
N CYS A 127 5.13 -1.59 -5.36
CA CYS A 127 6.45 -2.21 -5.49
C CYS A 127 6.41 -3.59 -6.14
N VAL A 128 5.41 -4.43 -5.86
CA VAL A 128 5.30 -5.78 -6.47
C VAL A 128 5.01 -5.66 -7.96
N GLY A 129 4.01 -4.84 -8.34
CA GLY A 129 3.67 -4.65 -9.74
C GLY A 129 4.83 -4.04 -10.55
N TYR A 130 5.56 -3.09 -9.95
CA TYR A 130 6.70 -2.45 -10.60
C TYR A 130 7.91 -3.38 -10.71
N THR A 131 8.17 -4.22 -9.71
CA THR A 131 9.21 -5.25 -9.81
C THR A 131 8.93 -6.19 -10.99
N LEU A 132 7.71 -6.73 -11.09
CA LEU A 132 7.37 -7.66 -12.17
C LEU A 132 7.43 -7.00 -13.56
N ARG A 133 7.00 -5.74 -13.67
CA ARG A 133 6.93 -5.03 -14.95
C ARG A 133 8.27 -4.50 -15.45
N PHE A 134 9.10 -3.95 -14.55
CA PHE A 134 10.30 -3.20 -14.95
C PHE A 134 11.61 -3.92 -14.64
N PHE A 135 11.59 -4.88 -13.71
CA PHE A 135 12.77 -5.62 -13.25
C PHE A 135 12.54 -7.15 -13.38
N PRO A 136 12.26 -7.65 -14.61
CA PRO A 136 12.09 -9.07 -14.83
C PRO A 136 13.35 -9.82 -14.39
N ASP A 137 13.16 -11.00 -13.79
CA ASP A 137 14.23 -11.83 -13.23
C ASP A 137 15.13 -11.12 -12.20
N GLY A 138 14.67 -10.00 -11.63
CA GLY A 138 15.42 -9.19 -10.67
C GLY A 138 16.59 -8.42 -11.29
N GLN A 139 16.63 -8.27 -12.62
CA GLN A 139 17.72 -7.56 -13.30
C GLN A 139 17.64 -6.06 -13.02
N LEU A 140 18.69 -5.52 -12.40
CA LEU A 140 18.83 -4.10 -12.08
C LEU A 140 19.68 -3.43 -13.16
N SER A 141 19.16 -2.36 -13.76
CA SER A 141 19.88 -1.53 -14.74
C SER A 141 19.32 -0.11 -14.72
N ASP A 142 20.14 0.87 -15.08
CA ASP A 142 19.74 2.28 -15.14
C ASP A 142 18.51 2.45 -16.05
N ALA A 143 18.52 1.80 -17.22
CA ALA A 143 17.40 1.83 -18.15
C ALA A 143 16.10 1.24 -17.56
N ALA A 144 16.19 0.23 -16.68
CA ALA A 144 15.02 -0.31 -15.98
C ALA A 144 14.49 0.67 -14.93
N PHE A 145 15.37 1.30 -14.14
CA PHE A 145 15.01 2.33 -13.19
C PHE A 145 14.39 3.56 -13.87
N ASP A 146 14.92 3.98 -15.02
CA ASP A 146 14.37 5.09 -15.80
C ASP A 146 12.94 4.79 -16.26
N ARG A 147 12.70 3.60 -16.81
CA ARG A 147 11.35 3.18 -17.23
C ARG A 147 10.37 3.14 -16.06
N ALA A 148 10.78 2.57 -14.91
CA ALA A 148 9.97 2.53 -13.71
C ALA A 148 9.66 3.96 -13.19
N THR A 149 10.66 4.84 -13.19
CA THR A 149 10.52 6.24 -12.74
C THR A 149 9.59 7.03 -13.65
N VAL A 150 9.73 6.87 -14.98
CA VAL A 150 8.83 7.51 -15.95
C VAL A 150 7.39 7.03 -15.75
N ALA A 151 7.17 5.73 -15.54
CA ALA A 151 5.84 5.20 -15.26
C ALA A 151 5.23 5.78 -13.97
N ALA A 152 5.99 5.84 -12.88
CA ALA A 152 5.51 6.45 -11.63
C ALA A 152 5.16 7.94 -11.81
N ARG A 153 5.99 8.68 -12.57
CA ARG A 153 5.73 10.10 -12.89
C ARG A 153 4.47 10.30 -13.73
N LEU A 154 4.15 9.36 -14.62
CA LEU A 154 2.92 9.39 -15.42
C LEU A 154 1.68 9.17 -14.53
N GLU A 155 1.71 8.17 -13.65
CA GLU A 155 0.65 7.91 -12.66
C GLU A 155 0.42 9.13 -11.74
N LEU A 156 1.50 9.68 -11.18
CA LEU A 156 1.45 10.91 -10.37
C LEU A 156 0.99 12.13 -11.19
N GLY A 157 1.22 12.13 -12.50
CA GLY A 157 0.84 13.21 -13.41
C GLY A 157 -0.65 13.55 -13.35
N ALA A 158 -1.50 12.55 -13.10
CA ALA A 158 -2.94 12.71 -12.97
C ALA A 158 -3.35 13.59 -11.77
N VAL A 159 -2.57 13.57 -10.68
CA VAL A 159 -2.93 14.24 -9.42
C VAL A 159 -1.99 15.37 -9.01
N LYS A 160 -0.73 15.39 -9.51
CA LYS A 160 0.34 16.28 -9.01
C LYS A 160 -0.02 17.76 -8.94
N ARG A 161 -0.78 18.29 -9.91
CA ARG A 161 -1.13 19.73 -9.95
C ARG A 161 -2.03 20.11 -8.79
N LEU A 162 -3.04 19.28 -8.53
CA LEU A 162 -3.99 19.47 -7.43
C LEU A 162 -3.28 19.39 -6.07
N TYR A 163 -2.41 18.39 -5.89
CA TYR A 163 -1.67 18.24 -4.64
C TYR A 163 -0.73 19.43 -4.39
N ARG A 164 -0.02 19.89 -5.42
CA ARG A 164 0.83 21.08 -5.30
C ARG A 164 0.05 22.36 -5.01
N SER A 165 -1.17 22.50 -5.54
CA SER A 165 -2.02 23.66 -5.21
C SER A 165 -2.59 23.60 -3.80
N LEU A 166 -2.88 22.40 -3.28
CA LEU A 166 -3.27 22.22 -1.88
C LEU A 166 -2.09 22.53 -0.94
N GLY A 167 -0.88 22.09 -1.30
CA GLY A 167 0.31 22.27 -0.48
C GLY A 167 0.28 21.47 0.82
N TRP A 168 1.39 21.49 1.54
CA TRP A 168 1.57 20.87 2.85
C TRP A 168 2.78 21.49 3.54
N VAL A 169 2.82 21.40 4.86
CA VAL A 169 3.96 21.79 5.70
C VAL A 169 4.86 20.58 5.95
N ASN A 170 4.24 19.45 6.31
CA ASN A 170 4.93 18.20 6.63
C ASN A 170 4.55 17.10 5.64
N ALA A 171 5.49 16.19 5.36
CA ALA A 171 5.24 14.99 4.56
C ALA A 171 5.60 13.74 5.36
N TYR A 172 4.70 12.77 5.38
CA TYR A 172 4.84 11.51 6.10
C TYR A 172 4.75 10.36 5.11
N GLY A 173 5.54 9.34 5.35
CA GLY A 173 5.54 8.12 4.58
C GLY A 173 5.20 6.92 5.45
N SER A 174 4.45 5.97 4.91
CA SER A 174 4.13 4.71 5.57
C SER A 174 4.47 3.50 4.69
N SER A 175 4.24 2.30 5.23
CA SER A 175 4.48 1.00 4.59
C SER A 175 5.95 0.62 4.38
N GLY A 176 6.13 -0.64 3.95
CA GLY A 176 7.42 -1.31 3.92
C GLY A 176 8.46 -0.66 2.99
N THR A 177 8.03 -0.03 1.90
CA THR A 177 8.95 0.62 0.95
C THR A 177 9.67 1.80 1.60
N ILE A 178 8.92 2.72 2.22
CA ILE A 178 9.50 3.92 2.83
C ILE A 178 10.32 3.55 4.06
N ASN A 179 9.83 2.61 4.88
CA ASN A 179 10.59 2.11 6.03
C ASN A 179 11.93 1.46 5.62
N ALA A 180 11.95 0.71 4.52
CA ALA A 180 13.18 0.09 4.01
C ALA A 180 14.17 1.15 3.52
N VAL A 181 13.70 2.15 2.78
CA VAL A 181 14.54 3.29 2.35
C VAL A 181 15.15 3.98 3.57
N GLN A 182 14.33 4.38 4.55
CA GLN A 182 14.82 5.02 5.77
C GLN A 182 15.87 4.17 6.50
N THR A 183 15.63 2.86 6.62
CA THR A 183 16.57 1.93 7.25
C THR A 183 17.93 1.93 6.54
N VAL A 184 17.93 1.91 5.20
CA VAL A 184 19.17 1.94 4.40
C VAL A 184 19.89 3.28 4.56
N LEU A 185 19.17 4.41 4.49
CA LEU A 185 19.76 5.73 4.65
C LEU A 185 20.42 5.91 6.02
N GLN A 186 19.72 5.49 7.09
CA GLN A 186 20.26 5.54 8.46
C GLN A 186 21.47 4.64 8.64
N ALA A 187 21.44 3.43 8.10
CA ALA A 187 22.56 2.50 8.19
C ALA A 187 23.84 3.02 7.51
N ASN A 188 23.71 3.91 6.52
CA ASN A 188 24.83 4.53 5.83
C ASN A 188 25.18 5.93 6.36
N GLY A 189 24.47 6.44 7.36
CA GLY A 189 24.67 7.80 7.89
C GLY A 189 24.29 8.90 6.90
N TRP A 190 23.44 8.61 5.91
CA TRP A 190 22.98 9.59 4.91
C TRP A 190 21.76 10.38 5.37
N CYS A 191 21.09 9.93 6.44
CA CYS A 191 20.09 10.71 7.12
C CYS A 191 19.99 10.31 8.60
N ASP A 192 19.68 11.27 9.47
CA ASP A 192 19.41 10.99 10.88
C ASP A 192 17.97 10.48 11.07
N HIS A 193 16.99 11.24 10.57
CA HIS A 193 15.57 11.02 10.91
C HIS A 193 14.59 11.14 9.74
N CYS A 194 14.99 11.68 8.59
CA CYS A 194 14.09 12.00 7.48
C CYS A 194 14.63 11.51 6.14
N VAL A 195 13.76 10.97 5.28
CA VAL A 195 14.10 10.70 3.88
C VAL A 195 14.15 12.02 3.11
N THR A 196 15.29 12.32 2.49
CA THR A 196 15.50 13.54 1.68
C THR A 196 15.88 13.17 0.26
N THR A 197 15.73 14.11 -0.68
CA THR A 197 16.19 13.91 -2.07
C THR A 197 17.71 13.79 -2.18
N GLU A 198 18.48 14.40 -1.28
CA GLU A 198 19.93 14.30 -1.25
C GLU A 198 20.42 12.93 -0.76
N GLY A 199 19.67 12.30 0.15
CA GLY A 199 19.99 10.96 0.64
C GLY A 199 19.64 9.83 -0.33
N LEU A 200 18.73 10.07 -1.29
CA LEU A 200 18.27 9.10 -2.29
C LEU A 200 19.19 9.07 -3.52
#